data_AF-G1NLP7-F1
#
_entry.id   AF-G1NLP7-F1
#
_cell.length_a   1.000
_cell.length_b   1.000
_cell.length_c   1.000
_cell.angle_alpha   90.00
_cell.angle_beta   90.00
_cell.angle_gamma   90.00
#
_symmetry.space_group_name_H-M   'P 1'
#
loop_
_entity.id
_entity.type
_entity.pdbx_description
1 polymer ?
#
loop_
_entity_poly.entity_id
_entity_poly.type
_entity_poly.pdbx_seq_one_letter_code
_entity_poly.pdbx_strand_id
1 'polypeptide(L)'
;MIRSTDLDSFVCCAVCSKIIPPPPSNATFDRIREYKPFRTRYYTHRDILEIGASIQQEERERKEAEIQESIEKMKAELWSQAEQYKEDAVDKALTEATANYNAFVQDLKLKLEKEVKEVVRKAKAEMKEYMEEEQRRETEATEQRMAHKLRCALLECAKEKMQAVAEARKQEREMALSEAAMQHRKHIEQLKEESMLAEELYRKTIEQLSKGKCNEMNVALSVKQKENQIEMEKQMKELQTVHLEELEKVMITLRTAEGQVKALEQKLERMRAWKDSLETEIQATRQAFQKYIDATFPNLSPGQADFILPLRTTFEPKDIPKEAEGNDDECKRPTTESMRVTAMSKQHFK
;
A
#
# COMPACT_ATOMS: atom_id res chain seq x y z
N MET A 1 -2.29 185.78 105.89
CA MET A 1 -1.57 185.94 104.61
C MET A 1 -0.48 184.88 104.54
N ILE A 2 -0.65 183.85 103.73
CA ILE A 2 0.43 183.03 103.18
C ILE A 2 0.23 183.11 101.68
N ARG A 3 1.18 183.75 100.99
CA ARG A 3 1.22 183.84 99.54
C ARG A 3 1.90 182.57 99.03
N SER A 4 1.28 181.83 98.13
CA SER A 4 2.00 180.98 97.19
C SER A 4 1.39 181.14 95.81
N THR A 5 2.30 181.28 94.87
CA THR A 5 2.18 181.57 93.44
C THR A 5 1.96 180.29 92.63
N ASP A 6 1.37 180.46 91.46
CA ASP A 6 1.22 179.53 90.32
C ASP A 6 -0.23 179.10 90.02
N LEU A 7 -0.82 179.86 89.08
CA LEU A 7 -2.22 179.84 88.62
C LEU A 7 -2.41 179.09 87.28
N ASP A 8 -1.53 178.13 86.96
CA ASP A 8 -1.47 177.53 85.62
C ASP A 8 -2.21 176.17 85.47
N SER A 9 -3.08 175.77 86.40
CA SER A 9 -3.67 174.41 86.39
C SER A 9 -5.21 174.32 86.48
N PHE A 10 -5.93 175.41 86.19
CA PHE A 10 -7.40 175.40 86.20
C PHE A 10 -7.97 175.43 84.78
N VAL A 11 -8.56 174.32 84.36
CA VAL A 11 -9.25 174.17 83.06
C VAL A 11 -10.72 174.53 83.22
N CYS A 12 -11.21 175.48 82.41
CA CYS A 12 -12.59 175.96 82.43
C CYS A 12 -13.54 174.97 81.72
N CYS A 13 -14.61 174.55 82.38
CA CYS A 13 -15.64 173.69 81.78
C CYS A 13 -16.52 174.49 80.81
N ALA A 14 -16.54 174.09 79.54
CA ALA A 14 -17.16 174.82 78.42
C ALA A 14 -18.69 174.95 78.46
N VAL A 15 -19.38 174.41 79.47
CA VAL A 15 -20.86 174.37 79.54
C VAL A 15 -21.43 175.18 80.72
N CYS A 16 -20.65 175.54 81.75
CA CYS A 16 -21.21 176.18 82.95
C CYS A 16 -20.32 177.21 83.68
N SER A 17 -19.21 177.67 83.08
CA SER A 17 -18.41 178.83 83.54
C SER A 17 -17.96 178.82 85.01
N LYS A 18 -17.96 177.66 85.67
CA LYS A 18 -17.43 177.47 87.03
C LYS A 18 -16.02 176.87 86.98
N ILE A 19 -15.12 177.46 87.75
CA ILE A 19 -13.74 176.99 87.93
C ILE A 19 -13.79 175.66 88.72
N ILE A 20 -13.45 174.55 88.06
CA ILE A 20 -13.36 173.24 88.70
C ILE A 20 -11.92 173.09 89.23
N PRO A 21 -11.71 172.91 90.55
CA PRO A 21 -10.38 172.71 91.09
C PRO A 21 -9.75 171.41 90.56
N PRO A 22 -8.41 171.35 90.41
CA PRO A 22 -7.73 170.12 90.01
C PRO A 22 -8.09 168.98 90.99
N PRO A 23 -8.15 167.73 90.51
CA PRO A 23 -8.46 166.59 91.37
C PRO A 23 -7.51 166.60 92.58
N PRO A 24 -8.03 166.41 93.81
CA PRO A 24 -7.23 166.49 95.02
C PRO A 24 -6.02 165.53 94.94
N SER A 25 -4.87 165.95 95.46
CA SER A 25 -3.69 165.09 95.56
C SER A 25 -3.98 163.83 96.39
N ASN A 26 -3.27 162.71 96.14
CA ASN A 26 -3.48 161.44 96.86
C ASN A 26 -3.52 161.64 98.40
N ALA A 27 -2.69 162.53 98.95
CA ALA A 27 -2.67 162.87 100.37
C ALA A 27 -3.99 163.49 100.90
N THR A 28 -4.74 164.19 100.05
CA THR A 28 -6.05 164.77 100.38
C THR A 28 -7.16 163.72 100.28
N PHE A 29 -7.06 162.79 99.32
CA PHE A 29 -7.96 161.63 99.22
C PHE A 29 -7.83 160.70 100.43
N ASP A 30 -6.62 160.49 100.95
CA ASP A 30 -6.39 159.65 102.12
C ASP A 30 -7.03 160.24 103.39
N ARG A 31 -7.06 161.58 103.55
CA ARG A 31 -7.82 162.25 104.64
C ARG A 31 -9.34 162.07 104.53
N ILE A 32 -9.90 162.06 103.31
CA ILE A 32 -11.33 161.82 103.10
C ILE A 32 -11.68 160.35 103.39
N ARG A 33 -10.75 159.43 103.12
CA ARG A 33 -10.86 158.01 103.48
C ARG A 33 -10.82 157.76 105.01
N GLU A 34 -10.26 158.68 105.80
CA GLU A 34 -10.30 158.63 107.27
C GLU A 34 -11.61 159.16 107.88
N TYR A 35 -12.43 159.89 107.12
CA TYR A 35 -13.74 160.38 107.58
C TYR A 35 -14.73 159.20 107.71
N LYS A 36 -15.18 158.94 108.95
CA LYS A 36 -15.89 157.71 109.37
C LYS A 36 -16.95 157.16 108.38
N PRO A 37 -17.86 157.98 107.81
CA PRO A 37 -18.88 157.50 106.86
C PRO A 37 -18.33 157.06 105.48
N PHE A 38 -17.23 157.66 105.02
CA PHE A 38 -16.63 157.32 103.72
C PHE A 38 -15.72 156.10 103.80
N ARG A 39 -15.05 155.90 104.95
CA ARG A 39 -14.27 154.69 105.23
C ARG A 39 -15.16 153.44 105.08
N THR A 40 -16.28 153.39 105.79
CA THR A 40 -17.20 152.25 105.71
C THR A 40 -17.76 152.06 104.30
N ARG A 41 -18.14 153.11 103.56
CA ARG A 41 -18.61 153.00 102.17
C ARG A 41 -17.55 152.49 101.18
N TYR A 42 -16.31 152.98 101.29
CA TYR A 42 -15.25 152.59 100.36
C TYR A 42 -14.81 151.14 100.57
N TYR A 43 -14.62 150.72 101.83
CA TYR A 43 -14.28 149.33 102.13
C TYR A 43 -15.44 148.39 101.78
N THR A 44 -16.71 148.76 102.04
CA THR A 44 -17.85 147.94 101.60
C THR A 44 -17.98 147.83 100.08
N HIS A 45 -17.76 148.89 99.30
CA HIS A 45 -17.75 148.78 97.83
C HIS A 45 -16.58 147.93 97.30
N ARG A 46 -15.40 148.05 97.91
CA ARG A 46 -14.24 147.22 97.58
C ARG A 46 -14.54 145.75 97.88
N ASP A 47 -15.09 145.46 99.05
CA ASP A 47 -15.48 144.10 99.46
C ASP A 47 -16.53 143.52 98.49
N ILE A 48 -17.53 144.31 98.07
CA ILE A 48 -18.53 143.88 97.08
C ILE A 48 -17.90 143.59 95.70
N LEU A 49 -16.95 144.42 95.25
CA LEU A 49 -16.26 144.20 93.97
C LEU A 49 -15.32 142.99 94.03
N GLU A 50 -14.65 142.77 95.15
CA GLU A 50 -13.77 141.61 95.38
C GLU A 50 -14.61 140.33 95.47
N ILE A 51 -15.74 140.35 96.17
CA ILE A 51 -16.73 139.25 96.18
C ILE A 51 -17.28 139.02 94.77
N GLY A 52 -17.63 140.07 94.01
CA GLY A 52 -18.13 139.96 92.65
C GLY A 52 -17.09 139.41 91.66
N ALA A 53 -15.82 139.79 91.81
CA ALA A 53 -14.72 139.25 91.01
C ALA A 53 -14.47 137.77 91.33
N SER A 54 -14.51 137.38 92.61
CA SER A 54 -14.41 135.98 93.05
C SER A 54 -15.57 135.14 92.51
N ILE A 55 -16.82 135.62 92.62
CA ILE A 55 -18.00 134.94 92.06
C ILE A 55 -17.88 134.80 90.54
N GLN A 56 -17.45 135.85 89.84
CA GLN A 56 -17.25 135.80 88.38
C GLN A 56 -16.13 134.84 87.98
N GLN A 57 -15.08 134.75 88.79
CA GLN A 57 -13.97 133.82 88.57
C GLN A 57 -14.41 132.37 88.80
N GLU A 58 -15.11 132.09 89.89
CA GLU A 58 -15.71 130.78 90.16
C GLU A 58 -16.70 130.37 89.06
N GLU A 59 -17.53 131.28 88.56
CA GLU A 59 -18.44 131.03 87.44
C GLU A 59 -17.70 130.77 86.12
N ARG A 60 -16.57 131.45 85.86
CA ARG A 60 -15.71 131.15 84.71
C ARG A 60 -15.07 129.77 84.83
N GLU A 61 -14.49 129.46 85.98
CA GLU A 61 -13.86 128.16 86.24
C GLU A 61 -14.87 127.03 86.16
N ARG A 62 -16.10 127.22 86.65
CA ARG A 62 -17.19 126.26 86.50
C ARG A 62 -17.55 126.04 85.02
N LYS A 63 -17.71 127.10 84.24
CA LYS A 63 -18.01 127.01 82.80
C LYS A 63 -16.87 126.39 82.00
N GLU A 64 -15.62 126.72 82.33
CA GLU A 64 -14.43 126.12 81.71
C GLU A 64 -14.33 124.62 82.05
N ALA A 65 -14.63 124.23 83.30
CA ALA A 65 -14.70 122.83 83.69
C ALA A 65 -15.84 122.08 82.97
N GLU A 66 -17.03 122.68 82.81
CA GLU A 66 -18.13 122.12 82.04
C GLU A 66 -17.77 121.94 80.55
N ILE A 67 -17.12 122.95 79.95
CA ILE A 67 -16.62 122.86 78.58
C ILE A 67 -15.56 121.76 78.46
N GLN A 68 -14.60 121.70 79.38
CA GLN A 68 -13.56 120.67 79.36
C GLN A 68 -14.16 119.27 79.54
N GLU A 69 -15.13 119.10 80.43
CA GLU A 69 -15.86 117.84 80.62
C GLU A 69 -16.61 117.44 79.33
N SER A 70 -17.25 118.40 78.65
CA SER A 70 -17.92 118.16 77.37
C SER A 70 -16.94 117.76 76.26
N ILE A 71 -15.74 118.37 76.23
CA ILE A 71 -14.67 118.02 75.29
C ILE A 71 -14.14 116.62 75.55
N GLU A 72 -13.89 116.26 76.81
CA GLU A 72 -13.42 114.92 77.16
C GLU A 72 -14.48 113.85 76.89
N LYS A 73 -15.76 114.13 77.13
CA LYS A 73 -16.88 113.24 76.72
C LYS A 73 -16.91 113.04 75.21
N MET A 74 -16.85 114.13 74.41
CA MET A 74 -16.79 114.02 72.95
C MET A 74 -15.56 113.28 72.45
N LYS A 75 -14.39 113.50 73.06
CA LYS A 75 -13.17 112.74 72.72
C LYS A 75 -13.34 111.25 73.01
N ALA A 76 -13.88 110.88 74.16
CA ALA A 76 -14.13 109.49 74.52
C ALA A 76 -15.13 108.82 73.56
N GLU A 77 -16.21 109.52 73.20
CA GLU A 77 -17.18 109.05 72.20
C GLU A 77 -16.54 108.86 70.82
N LEU A 78 -15.74 109.83 70.36
CA LEU A 78 -15.00 109.73 69.10
C LEU A 78 -14.00 108.57 69.10
N TRP A 79 -13.28 108.36 70.20
CA TRP A 79 -12.37 107.22 70.35
C TRP A 79 -13.12 105.89 70.33
N SER A 80 -14.27 105.80 71.02
CA SER A 80 -15.11 104.61 70.99
C SER A 80 -15.64 104.32 69.59
N GLN A 81 -16.07 105.34 68.84
CA GLN A 81 -16.52 105.17 67.45
C GLN A 81 -15.36 104.75 66.56
N ALA A 82 -14.18 105.36 66.69
CA ALA A 82 -13.00 104.99 65.93
C ALA A 82 -12.56 103.54 66.19
N GLU A 83 -12.66 103.08 67.44
CA GLU A 83 -12.33 101.70 67.79
C GLU A 83 -13.36 100.72 67.22
N GLN A 84 -14.66 101.02 67.30
CA GLN A 84 -15.71 100.23 66.64
C GLN A 84 -15.51 100.16 65.12
N TYR A 85 -15.17 101.27 64.45
CA TYR A 85 -14.89 101.27 63.01
C TYR A 85 -13.67 100.42 62.65
N LYS A 86 -12.63 100.40 63.50
CA LYS A 86 -11.48 99.51 63.30
C LYS A 86 -11.85 98.06 63.49
N GLU A 87 -12.57 97.72 64.57
CA GLU A 87 -13.05 96.36 64.83
C GLU A 87 -13.92 95.87 63.67
N ASP A 88 -14.90 96.66 63.24
CA ASP A 88 -15.76 96.36 62.08
C ASP A 88 -14.94 96.18 60.79
N ALA A 89 -13.90 96.98 60.56
CA ALA A 89 -13.04 96.87 59.38
C ALA A 89 -12.16 95.62 59.43
N VAL A 90 -11.65 95.26 60.62
CA VAL A 90 -10.87 94.03 60.84
C VAL A 90 -11.76 92.81 60.68
N ASP A 91 -12.96 92.79 61.26
CA ASP A 91 -13.92 91.70 61.13
C ASP A 91 -14.37 91.53 59.67
N LYS A 92 -14.61 92.62 58.94
CA LYS A 92 -14.85 92.57 57.50
C LYS A 92 -13.67 92.00 56.74
N ALA A 93 -12.45 92.45 57.01
CA ALA A 93 -11.25 91.91 56.35
C ALA A 93 -11.03 90.42 56.66
N LEU A 94 -11.30 89.98 57.89
CA LEU A 94 -11.19 88.57 58.29
C LEU A 94 -12.27 87.70 57.64
N THR A 95 -13.52 88.18 57.61
CA THR A 95 -14.62 87.46 56.95
C THR A 95 -14.42 87.37 55.44
N GLU A 96 -13.94 88.44 54.79
CA GLU A 96 -13.57 88.42 53.37
C GLU A 96 -12.37 87.52 53.10
N ALA A 97 -11.31 87.57 53.93
CA ALA A 97 -10.14 86.71 53.78
C ALA A 97 -10.49 85.22 53.95
N THR A 98 -11.33 84.88 54.94
CA THR A 98 -11.80 83.51 55.15
C THR A 98 -12.72 83.04 54.02
N ALA A 99 -13.62 83.89 53.52
CA ALA A 99 -14.46 83.58 52.36
C ALA A 99 -13.63 83.33 51.10
N ASN A 100 -12.65 84.20 50.82
CA ASN A 100 -11.73 84.05 49.68
C ASN A 100 -10.88 82.78 49.81
N TYR A 101 -10.33 82.51 50.99
CA TYR A 101 -9.58 81.29 51.25
C TYR A 101 -10.45 80.03 51.06
N ASN A 102 -11.66 80.02 51.59
CA ASN A 102 -12.59 78.90 51.43
C ASN A 102 -12.98 78.68 49.96
N ALA A 103 -13.24 79.76 49.21
CA ALA A 103 -13.53 79.68 47.78
C ALA A 103 -12.34 79.10 47.00
N PHE A 104 -11.11 79.55 47.29
CA PHE A 104 -9.90 79.03 46.68
C PHE A 104 -9.68 77.54 47.00
N VAL A 105 -9.86 77.14 48.27
CA VAL A 105 -9.75 75.73 48.68
C VAL A 105 -10.81 74.85 48.00
N GLN A 106 -12.03 75.33 47.84
CA GLN A 106 -13.08 74.59 47.12
C GLN A 106 -12.76 74.44 45.63
N ASP A 107 -12.29 75.49 44.97
CA ASP A 107 -11.87 75.43 43.56
C ASP A 107 -10.69 74.44 43.37
N LEU A 108 -9.70 74.48 44.27
CA LEU A 108 -8.59 73.52 44.29
C LEU A 108 -9.08 72.07 44.46
N LYS A 109 -10.00 71.82 45.40
CA LYS A 109 -10.59 70.49 45.60
C LYS A 109 -11.30 70.00 44.34
N LEU A 110 -12.08 70.86 43.68
CA LEU A 110 -12.78 70.50 42.44
C LEU A 110 -11.82 70.21 41.28
N LYS A 111 -10.72 70.97 41.15
CA LYS A 111 -9.68 70.73 40.15
C LYS A 111 -8.97 69.39 40.40
N LEU A 112 -8.53 69.15 41.62
CA LEU A 112 -7.89 67.89 42.02
C LEU A 112 -8.83 66.70 41.83
N GLU A 113 -10.11 66.82 42.18
CA GLU A 113 -11.08 65.74 41.97
C GLU A 113 -11.27 65.40 40.48
N LYS A 114 -11.29 66.41 39.60
CA LYS A 114 -11.34 66.21 38.14
C LYS A 114 -10.08 65.53 37.62
N GLU A 115 -8.90 65.97 38.04
CA GLU A 115 -7.62 65.38 37.64
C GLU A 115 -7.51 63.92 38.11
N VAL A 116 -7.86 63.63 39.36
CA VAL A 116 -7.88 62.27 39.90
C VAL A 116 -8.86 61.40 39.12
N LYS A 117 -10.05 61.89 38.79
CA LYS A 117 -11.02 61.14 37.96
C LYS A 117 -10.47 60.81 36.57
N GLU A 118 -9.81 61.76 35.91
CA GLU A 118 -9.20 61.53 34.59
C GLU A 118 -8.02 60.56 34.66
N VAL A 119 -7.13 60.68 35.66
CA VAL A 119 -6.01 59.75 35.86
C VAL A 119 -6.53 58.35 36.14
N VAL A 120 -7.54 58.20 37.00
CA VAL A 120 -8.18 56.91 37.28
C VAL A 120 -8.83 56.34 36.02
N ARG A 121 -9.48 57.17 35.19
CA ARG A 121 -10.08 56.73 33.92
C ARG A 121 -9.02 56.24 32.94
N LYS A 122 -7.90 56.96 32.79
CA LYS A 122 -6.77 56.55 31.94
C LYS A 122 -6.14 55.25 32.42
N ALA A 123 -5.82 55.16 33.72
CA ALA A 123 -5.25 53.95 34.31
C ALA A 123 -6.18 52.72 34.15
N LYS A 124 -7.50 52.92 34.29
CA LYS A 124 -8.49 51.85 34.03
C LYS A 124 -8.51 51.42 32.56
N ALA A 125 -8.38 52.36 31.62
CA ALA A 125 -8.33 52.05 30.19
C ALA A 125 -7.05 51.28 29.83
N GLU A 126 -5.89 51.75 30.28
CA GLU A 126 -4.59 51.09 30.08
C GLU A 126 -4.58 49.68 30.69
N MET A 127 -5.11 49.53 31.90
CA MET A 127 -5.23 48.22 32.54
C MET A 127 -6.15 47.28 31.75
N LYS A 128 -7.26 47.80 31.19
CA LYS A 128 -8.17 47.00 30.37
C LYS A 128 -7.49 46.54 29.07
N GLU A 129 -6.80 47.43 28.38
CA GLU A 129 -6.04 47.12 27.18
C GLU A 129 -4.95 46.07 27.45
N TYR A 130 -4.22 46.21 28.57
CA TYR A 130 -3.22 45.23 28.99
C TYR A 130 -3.83 43.86 29.25
N MET A 131 -4.98 43.79 29.93
CA MET A 131 -5.67 42.53 30.20
C MET A 131 -6.21 41.88 28.91
N GLU A 132 -6.72 42.67 27.96
CA GLU A 132 -7.17 42.17 26.65
C GLU A 132 -5.99 41.64 25.83
N GLU A 133 -4.83 42.30 25.88
CA GLU A 133 -3.61 41.86 25.22
C GLU A 133 -3.10 40.53 25.78
N GLU A 134 -3.03 40.39 27.11
CA GLU A 134 -2.61 39.14 27.75
C GLU A 134 -3.58 38.00 27.44
N GLN A 135 -4.89 38.24 27.51
CA GLN A 135 -5.88 37.26 27.07
C GLN A 135 -5.69 36.86 25.61
N ARG A 136 -5.43 37.82 24.72
CA ARG A 136 -5.18 37.53 23.31
C ARG A 136 -3.95 36.63 23.16
N ARG A 137 -2.83 36.94 23.82
CA ARG A 137 -1.61 36.11 23.80
C ARG A 137 -1.86 34.70 24.31
N GLU A 138 -2.61 34.55 25.40
CA GLU A 138 -2.97 33.23 25.94
C GLU A 138 -3.83 32.44 24.95
N THR A 139 -4.86 33.07 24.37
CA THR A 139 -5.73 32.43 23.37
C THR A 139 -4.93 32.01 22.14
N GLU A 140 -4.12 32.89 21.55
CA GLU A 140 -3.26 32.57 20.40
C GLU A 140 -2.29 31.42 20.71
N ALA A 141 -1.67 31.42 21.89
CA ALA A 141 -0.78 30.33 22.30
C ALA A 141 -1.54 29.00 22.46
N THR A 142 -2.78 29.01 22.98
CA THR A 142 -3.61 27.80 23.05
C THR A 142 -4.03 27.31 21.66
N GLU A 143 -4.43 28.21 20.76
CA GLU A 143 -4.80 27.90 19.39
C GLU A 143 -3.64 27.29 18.62
N GLN A 144 -2.43 27.86 18.73
CA GLN A 144 -1.23 27.30 18.11
C GLN A 144 -0.92 25.88 18.61
N ARG A 145 -1.02 25.65 19.93
CA ARG A 145 -0.84 24.30 20.51
C ARG A 145 -1.90 23.34 20.00
N MET A 146 -3.15 23.76 19.90
CA MET A 146 -4.24 22.93 19.37
C MET A 146 -4.05 22.64 17.87
N ALA A 147 -3.68 23.64 17.08
CA ALA A 147 -3.42 23.50 15.65
C ALA A 147 -2.25 22.53 15.39
N HIS A 148 -1.18 22.62 16.19
CA HIS A 148 -0.06 21.68 16.11
C HIS A 148 -0.51 20.25 16.44
N LYS A 149 -1.26 20.04 17.52
CA LYS A 149 -1.81 18.72 17.89
C LYS A 149 -2.71 18.16 16.78
N LEU A 150 -3.59 18.98 16.22
CA LEU A 150 -4.47 18.58 15.13
C LEU A 150 -3.66 18.16 13.89
N ARG A 151 -2.62 18.93 13.53
CA ARG A 151 -1.73 18.60 12.42
C ARG A 151 -0.99 17.26 12.64
N CYS A 152 -0.50 17.01 13.85
CA CYS A 152 0.15 15.74 14.18
C CYS A 152 -0.84 14.56 14.05
N ALA A 153 -2.04 14.69 14.61
CA ALA A 153 -3.09 13.67 14.50
C ALA A 153 -3.50 13.39 13.04
N LEU A 154 -3.58 14.43 12.20
CA LEU A 154 -3.86 14.27 10.77
C LEU A 154 -2.73 13.52 10.03
N LEU A 155 -1.47 13.78 10.38
CA LEU A 155 -0.33 13.06 9.81
C LEU A 155 -0.30 11.59 10.24
N GLU A 156 -0.59 11.31 11.51
CA GLU A 156 -0.71 9.95 12.05
C GLU A 156 -1.84 9.18 11.36
N CYS A 157 -3.04 9.77 11.26
CA CYS A 157 -4.17 9.19 10.55
C CYS A 157 -3.85 8.93 9.06
N ALA A 158 -3.16 9.86 8.40
CA ALA A 158 -2.73 9.66 7.01
C ALA A 158 -1.74 8.49 6.89
N LYS A 159 -0.81 8.34 7.83
CA LYS A 159 0.14 7.22 7.88
C LYS A 159 -0.57 5.89 8.11
N GLU A 160 -1.48 5.83 9.09
CA GLU A 160 -2.30 4.64 9.37
C GLU A 160 -3.14 4.24 8.16
N LYS A 161 -3.78 5.20 7.49
CA LYS A 161 -4.51 4.96 6.24
C LYS A 161 -3.62 4.36 5.16
N MET A 162 -2.41 4.89 4.95
CA MET A 162 -1.47 4.33 3.97
C MET A 162 -1.05 2.90 4.33
N GLN A 163 -0.79 2.63 5.61
CA GLN A 163 -0.44 1.29 6.08
C GLN A 163 -1.60 0.31 5.87
N ALA A 164 -2.82 0.66 6.27
CA ALA A 164 -4.01 -0.16 6.06
C ALA A 164 -4.26 -0.45 4.57
N VAL A 165 -4.10 0.54 3.69
CA VAL A 165 -4.23 0.34 2.24
C VAL A 165 -3.11 -0.55 1.70
N ALA A 166 -1.88 -0.40 2.19
CA ALA A 166 -0.76 -1.24 1.75
C ALA A 166 -0.95 -2.70 2.18
N GLU A 167 -1.43 -2.94 3.40
CA GLU A 167 -1.76 -4.27 3.92
C GLU A 167 -2.92 -4.91 3.13
N ALA A 168 -4.01 -4.16 2.90
CA ALA A 168 -5.12 -4.64 2.08
C ALA A 168 -4.68 -5.02 0.67
N ARG A 169 -3.88 -4.17 0.00
CA ARG A 169 -3.32 -4.47 -1.33
C ARG A 169 -2.37 -5.66 -1.33
N LYS A 170 -1.61 -5.87 -0.25
CA LYS A 170 -0.75 -7.05 -0.11
C LYS A 170 -1.59 -8.32 -0.02
N GLN A 171 -2.65 -8.31 0.80
CA GLN A 171 -3.59 -9.42 0.91
C GLN A 171 -4.30 -9.70 -0.42
N GLU A 172 -4.78 -8.68 -1.13
CA GLU A 172 -5.37 -8.82 -2.46
C GLU A 172 -4.42 -9.49 -3.46
N ARG A 173 -3.14 -9.08 -3.47
CA ARG A 173 -2.11 -9.68 -4.33
C ARG A 173 -1.84 -11.14 -3.97
N GLU A 174 -1.74 -11.44 -2.68
CA GLU A 174 -1.53 -12.82 -2.20
C GLU A 174 -2.71 -13.72 -2.58
N MET A 175 -3.94 -13.24 -2.42
CA MET A 175 -5.15 -13.95 -2.86
C MET A 175 -5.16 -14.15 -4.37
N ALA A 176 -4.93 -13.11 -5.16
CA ALA A 176 -4.89 -13.19 -6.62
C ALA A 176 -3.81 -14.17 -7.12
N LEU A 177 -2.62 -14.17 -6.49
CA LEU A 177 -1.56 -15.13 -6.80
C LEU A 177 -1.95 -16.57 -6.43
N SER A 178 -2.60 -16.77 -5.28
CA SER A 178 -3.09 -18.08 -4.84
C SER A 178 -4.17 -18.62 -5.78
N GLU A 179 -5.12 -17.79 -6.18
CA GLU A 179 -6.18 -18.13 -7.13
C GLU A 179 -5.61 -18.43 -8.52
N ALA A 180 -4.69 -17.60 -9.02
CA ALA A 180 -4.00 -17.85 -10.29
C ALA A 180 -3.21 -19.16 -10.25
N ALA A 181 -2.51 -19.45 -9.14
CA ALA A 181 -1.80 -20.71 -8.97
C ALA A 181 -2.76 -21.91 -8.89
N MET A 182 -3.94 -21.76 -8.28
CA MET A 182 -4.96 -22.81 -8.26
C MET A 182 -5.51 -23.06 -9.68
N GLN A 183 -5.83 -22.01 -10.42
CA GLN A 183 -6.29 -22.13 -11.81
C GLN A 183 -5.22 -22.78 -12.69
N HIS A 184 -3.96 -22.37 -12.55
CA HIS A 184 -2.85 -22.98 -13.28
C HIS A 184 -2.70 -24.48 -12.98
N ARG A 185 -2.83 -24.89 -11.71
CA ARG A 185 -2.82 -26.31 -11.33
C ARG A 185 -3.98 -27.08 -11.97
N LYS A 186 -5.20 -26.54 -11.90
CA LYS A 186 -6.38 -27.15 -12.54
C LYS A 186 -6.18 -27.32 -14.05
N HIS A 187 -5.64 -26.32 -14.72
CA HIS A 187 -5.34 -26.42 -16.15
C HIS A 187 -4.27 -27.47 -16.46
N ILE A 188 -3.22 -27.57 -15.64
CA ILE A 188 -2.22 -28.63 -15.80
C ILE A 188 -2.83 -30.01 -15.61
N GLU A 189 -3.71 -30.18 -14.62
CA GLU A 189 -4.42 -31.45 -14.38
C GLU A 189 -5.32 -31.82 -15.56
N GLN A 190 -6.12 -30.87 -16.07
CA GLN A 190 -6.93 -31.07 -17.28
C GLN A 190 -6.08 -31.47 -18.49
N LEU A 191 -4.96 -30.78 -18.74
CA LEU A 191 -4.05 -31.11 -19.83
C LEU A 191 -3.46 -32.52 -19.68
N LYS A 192 -3.16 -32.95 -18.45
CA LYS A 192 -2.69 -34.33 -18.19
C LYS A 192 -3.78 -35.35 -18.47
N GLU A 193 -5.01 -35.11 -18.04
CA GLU A 193 -6.16 -35.98 -18.32
C GLU A 193 -6.42 -36.09 -19.82
N GLU A 194 -6.44 -34.97 -20.55
CA GLU A 194 -6.56 -34.93 -22.00
C GLU A 194 -5.42 -35.68 -22.70
N SER A 195 -4.18 -35.51 -22.23
CA SER A 195 -3.01 -36.24 -22.75
C SER A 195 -3.13 -37.74 -22.53
N MET A 196 -3.53 -38.19 -21.34
CA MET A 196 -3.73 -39.62 -21.05
C MET A 196 -4.81 -40.21 -21.93
N LEU A 197 -5.94 -39.52 -22.10
CA LEU A 197 -7.02 -39.97 -22.99
C LEU A 197 -6.55 -40.06 -24.45
N ALA A 198 -5.80 -39.07 -24.93
CA ALA A 198 -5.22 -39.08 -26.27
C ALA A 198 -4.25 -40.25 -26.46
N GLU A 199 -3.35 -40.49 -25.50
CA GLU A 199 -2.41 -41.62 -25.50
C GLU A 199 -3.14 -42.97 -25.51
N GLU A 200 -4.20 -43.13 -24.72
CA GLU A 200 -5.03 -44.33 -24.74
C GLU A 200 -5.71 -44.55 -26.10
N LEU A 201 -6.23 -43.49 -26.72
CA LEU A 201 -6.83 -43.56 -28.06
C LEU A 201 -5.79 -43.93 -29.12
N TYR A 202 -4.60 -43.33 -29.08
CA TYR A 202 -3.50 -43.68 -29.98
C TYR A 202 -3.06 -45.12 -29.79
N ARG A 203 -2.91 -45.57 -28.54
CA ARG A 203 -2.56 -46.96 -28.22
C ARG A 203 -3.61 -47.94 -28.76
N LYS A 204 -4.90 -47.68 -28.52
CA LYS A 204 -5.99 -48.51 -29.07
C LYS A 204 -5.95 -48.56 -30.59
N THR A 205 -5.69 -47.42 -31.24
CA THR A 205 -5.58 -47.32 -32.70
C THR A 205 -4.40 -48.14 -33.24
N ILE A 206 -3.22 -48.03 -32.59
CA ILE A 206 -2.03 -48.81 -32.95
C ILE A 206 -2.27 -50.30 -32.73
N GLU A 207 -2.91 -50.70 -31.63
CA GLU A 207 -3.24 -52.10 -31.36
C GLU A 207 -4.20 -52.66 -32.41
N GLN A 208 -5.22 -51.91 -32.83
CA GLN A 208 -6.13 -52.29 -33.91
C GLN A 208 -5.39 -52.42 -35.26
N LEU A 209 -4.55 -51.45 -35.60
CA LEU A 209 -3.74 -51.49 -36.82
C LEU A 209 -2.78 -52.68 -36.83
N SER A 210 -2.13 -52.96 -35.71
CA SER A 210 -1.24 -54.11 -35.53
C SER A 210 -1.98 -55.43 -35.72
N LYS A 211 -3.16 -55.58 -35.12
CA LYS A 211 -4.05 -56.74 -35.35
C LYS A 211 -4.44 -56.87 -36.83
N GLY A 212 -4.80 -55.75 -37.46
CA GLY A 212 -5.11 -55.71 -38.90
C GLY A 212 -3.94 -56.19 -39.76
N LYS A 213 -2.73 -55.67 -39.51
CA LYS A 213 -1.51 -56.07 -40.23
C LYS A 213 -1.10 -57.52 -39.99
N CYS A 214 -1.27 -58.02 -38.76
CA CYS A 214 -1.06 -59.43 -38.45
C CYS A 214 -2.03 -60.32 -39.24
N ASN A 215 -3.31 -59.94 -39.31
CA ASN A 215 -4.30 -60.65 -40.10
C ASN A 215 -3.98 -60.61 -41.60
N GLU A 216 -3.62 -59.44 -42.15
CA GLU A 216 -3.19 -59.31 -43.54
C GLU A 216 -1.97 -60.20 -43.85
N MET A 217 -0.98 -60.24 -42.96
CA MET A 217 0.20 -61.10 -43.09
C MET A 217 -0.17 -62.58 -43.05
N ASN A 218 -1.04 -63.00 -42.12
CA ASN A 218 -1.51 -64.38 -42.02
C ASN A 218 -2.28 -64.82 -43.27
N VAL A 219 -3.11 -63.92 -43.82
CA VAL A 219 -3.80 -64.17 -45.09
C VAL A 219 -2.80 -64.31 -46.23
N ALA A 220 -1.82 -63.40 -46.34
CA ALA A 220 -0.79 -63.47 -47.38
C ALA A 220 0.06 -64.75 -47.27
N LEU A 221 0.45 -65.17 -46.06
CA LEU A 221 1.14 -66.43 -45.81
C LEU A 221 0.29 -67.63 -46.21
N SER A 222 -1.00 -67.65 -45.84
CA SER A 222 -1.91 -68.73 -46.22
C SER A 222 -2.08 -68.82 -47.73
N VAL A 223 -2.20 -67.68 -48.43
CA VAL A 223 -2.25 -67.62 -49.89
C VAL A 223 -0.96 -68.18 -50.49
N LYS A 224 0.21 -67.74 -50.02
CA LYS A 224 1.50 -68.25 -50.50
C LYS A 224 1.68 -69.75 -50.24
N GLN A 225 1.23 -70.25 -49.09
CA GLN A 225 1.26 -71.68 -48.78
C GLN A 225 0.37 -72.48 -49.74
N LYS A 226 -0.84 -71.98 -50.04
CA LYS A 226 -1.74 -72.60 -51.03
C LYS A 226 -1.17 -72.55 -52.44
N GLU A 227 -0.58 -71.43 -52.86
CA GLU A 227 0.11 -71.30 -54.16
C GLU A 227 1.24 -72.33 -54.28
N ASN A 228 2.09 -72.45 -53.25
CA ASN A 228 3.16 -73.44 -53.22
C ASN A 228 2.61 -74.87 -53.27
N GLN A 229 1.51 -75.16 -52.56
CA GLN A 229 0.88 -76.47 -52.61
C GLN A 229 0.33 -76.79 -54.01
N ILE A 230 -0.33 -75.82 -54.66
CA ILE A 230 -0.81 -75.96 -56.04
C ILE A 230 0.36 -76.17 -57.01
N GLU A 231 1.46 -75.43 -56.84
CA GLU A 231 2.64 -75.56 -57.69
C GLU A 231 3.32 -76.93 -57.51
N MET A 232 3.45 -77.41 -56.27
CA MET A 232 3.91 -78.77 -55.98
C MET A 232 2.99 -79.84 -56.58
N GLU A 233 1.66 -79.65 -56.51
CA GLU A 233 0.70 -80.56 -57.14
C GLU A 233 0.81 -80.56 -58.67
N LYS A 234 1.04 -79.40 -59.29
CA LYS A 234 1.31 -79.31 -60.74
C LYS A 234 2.59 -80.03 -61.10
N GLN A 235 3.69 -79.76 -60.40
CA GLN A 235 4.98 -80.45 -60.60
C GLN A 235 4.86 -81.97 -60.42
N MET A 236 4.10 -82.41 -59.41
CA MET A 236 3.80 -83.84 -59.21
C MET A 236 3.01 -84.44 -60.37
N LYS A 237 1.99 -83.73 -60.89
CA LYS A 237 1.23 -84.19 -62.07
C LYS A 237 2.10 -84.22 -63.33
N GLU A 238 2.91 -83.20 -63.56
CA GLU A 238 3.86 -83.16 -64.68
C GLU A 238 4.87 -84.32 -64.59
N LEU A 239 5.46 -84.55 -63.42
CA LEU A 239 6.37 -85.67 -63.19
C LEU A 239 5.67 -87.02 -63.39
N GLN A 240 4.42 -87.17 -62.94
CA GLN A 240 3.61 -88.36 -63.20
C GLN A 240 3.39 -88.59 -64.70
N THR A 241 3.08 -87.54 -65.47
CA THR A 241 2.92 -87.68 -66.93
C THR A 241 4.21 -88.11 -67.62
N VAL A 242 5.35 -87.51 -67.26
CA VAL A 242 6.67 -87.91 -67.78
C VAL A 242 6.97 -89.38 -67.42
N HIS A 243 6.70 -89.77 -66.17
CA HIS A 243 6.92 -91.16 -65.74
C HIS A 243 6.02 -92.16 -66.47
N LEU A 244 4.76 -91.80 -66.74
CA LEU A 244 3.85 -92.62 -67.55
C LEU A 244 4.35 -92.77 -69.00
N GLU A 245 4.86 -91.70 -69.61
CA GLU A 245 5.48 -91.75 -70.94
C GLU A 245 6.74 -92.63 -70.95
N GLU A 246 7.56 -92.57 -69.91
CA GLU A 246 8.73 -93.45 -69.75
C GLU A 246 8.32 -94.92 -69.61
N LEU A 247 7.31 -95.20 -68.78
CA LEU A 247 6.74 -96.54 -68.65
C LEU A 247 6.18 -97.05 -69.99
N GLU A 248 5.50 -96.20 -70.76
CA GLU A 248 5.00 -96.56 -72.09
C GLU A 248 6.14 -96.89 -73.06
N LYS A 249 7.23 -96.09 -73.06
CA LYS A 249 8.44 -96.39 -73.85
C LYS A 249 9.03 -97.74 -73.46
N VAL A 250 9.16 -98.02 -72.16
CA VAL A 250 9.66 -99.31 -71.67
C VAL A 250 8.72 -100.45 -72.09
N MET A 251 7.40 -100.28 -71.99
CA MET A 251 6.42 -101.26 -72.45
C MET A 251 6.54 -101.54 -73.95
N ILE A 252 6.77 -100.53 -74.78
CA ILE A 252 7.01 -100.70 -76.22
C ILE A 252 8.29 -101.53 -76.44
N THR A 253 9.40 -101.18 -75.77
CA THR A 253 10.65 -101.94 -75.88
C THR A 253 10.49 -103.40 -75.44
N LEU A 254 9.75 -103.64 -74.36
CA LEU A 254 9.44 -104.98 -73.87
C LEU A 254 8.63 -105.77 -74.91
N ARG A 255 7.56 -105.19 -75.49
CA ARG A 255 6.79 -105.84 -76.56
C ARG A 255 7.65 -106.15 -77.78
N THR A 256 8.59 -105.28 -78.15
CA THR A 256 9.51 -105.55 -79.27
C THR A 256 10.46 -106.71 -78.94
N ALA A 257 11.00 -106.76 -77.72
CA ALA A 257 11.82 -107.87 -77.26
C ALA A 257 11.03 -109.18 -77.20
N GLU A 258 9.80 -109.17 -76.68
CA GLU A 258 8.89 -110.32 -76.70
C GLU A 258 8.58 -110.79 -78.13
N GLY A 259 8.40 -109.86 -79.07
CA GLY A 259 8.24 -110.16 -80.48
C GLY A 259 9.49 -110.83 -81.08
N GLN A 260 10.68 -110.36 -80.71
CA GLN A 260 11.95 -110.98 -81.10
C GLN A 260 12.10 -112.39 -80.51
N VAL A 261 11.73 -112.59 -79.25
CA VAL A 261 11.74 -113.91 -78.58
C VAL A 261 10.80 -114.87 -79.32
N LYS A 262 9.56 -114.47 -79.61
CA LYS A 262 8.61 -115.29 -80.39
C LYS A 262 9.13 -115.62 -81.80
N ALA A 263 9.79 -114.68 -82.46
CA ALA A 263 10.38 -114.92 -83.78
C ALA A 263 11.54 -115.93 -83.71
N LEU A 264 12.37 -115.86 -82.66
CA LEU A 264 13.43 -116.83 -82.38
C LEU A 264 12.86 -118.21 -82.05
N GLU A 265 11.80 -118.30 -81.25
CA GLU A 265 11.09 -119.54 -80.95
C GLU A 265 10.55 -120.19 -82.24
N GLN A 266 9.89 -119.43 -83.11
CA GLN A 266 9.41 -119.94 -84.41
C GLN A 266 10.55 -120.38 -85.33
N LYS A 267 11.72 -119.75 -85.24
CA LYS A 267 12.91 -120.15 -86.01
C LYS A 267 13.50 -121.46 -85.47
N LEU A 268 13.59 -121.59 -84.14
CA LEU A 268 14.02 -122.83 -83.49
C LEU A 268 13.09 -123.99 -83.81
N GLU A 269 11.78 -123.77 -83.80
CA GLU A 269 10.81 -124.80 -84.13
C GLU A 269 10.95 -125.27 -85.58
N ARG A 270 11.18 -124.35 -86.52
CA ARG A 270 11.51 -124.69 -87.92
C ARG A 270 12.82 -125.47 -88.04
N MET A 271 13.86 -125.07 -87.31
CA MET A 271 15.14 -125.80 -87.31
C MET A 271 15.01 -127.19 -86.68
N ARG A 272 14.15 -127.35 -85.65
CA ARG A 272 13.84 -128.64 -85.03
C ARG A 272 13.09 -129.55 -86.00
N ALA A 273 12.02 -129.06 -86.63
CA ALA A 273 11.30 -129.82 -87.66
C ALA A 273 12.20 -130.23 -88.84
N TRP A 274 13.10 -129.34 -89.28
CA TRP A 274 14.07 -129.66 -90.32
C TRP A 274 15.09 -130.72 -89.88
N LYS A 275 15.58 -130.62 -88.63
CA LYS A 275 16.44 -131.64 -88.03
C LYS A 275 15.74 -133.00 -88.00
N ASP A 276 14.48 -133.05 -87.55
CA ASP A 276 13.72 -134.30 -87.44
C ASP A 276 13.43 -134.90 -88.83
N SER A 277 13.13 -134.06 -89.83
CA SER A 277 12.99 -134.50 -91.23
C SER A 277 14.29 -135.12 -91.77
N LEU A 278 15.44 -134.47 -91.56
CA LEU A 278 16.74 -135.01 -91.96
C LEU A 278 17.05 -136.33 -91.24
N GLU A 279 16.73 -136.44 -89.95
CA GLU A 279 16.89 -137.69 -89.22
C GLU A 279 16.01 -138.80 -89.81
N THR A 280 14.76 -138.52 -90.21
CA THR A 280 13.91 -139.52 -90.87
C THR A 280 14.45 -139.98 -92.24
N GLU A 281 15.04 -139.07 -93.03
CA GLU A 281 15.68 -139.42 -94.31
C GLU A 281 16.95 -140.27 -94.11
N ILE A 282 17.76 -139.93 -93.10
CA ILE A 282 18.96 -140.71 -92.78
C ILE A 282 18.56 -142.11 -92.22
N GLN A 283 17.50 -142.19 -91.42
CA GLN A 283 16.94 -143.46 -90.95
C GLN A 283 16.42 -144.32 -92.13
N ALA A 284 15.77 -143.70 -93.12
CA ALA A 284 15.28 -144.37 -94.32
C ALA A 284 16.43 -144.89 -95.20
N THR A 285 17.49 -144.10 -95.39
CA THR A 285 18.70 -144.55 -96.10
C THR A 285 19.40 -145.68 -95.35
N ARG A 286 19.52 -145.61 -94.01
CA ARG A 286 20.01 -146.74 -93.19
C ARG A 286 19.23 -148.03 -93.45
N GLN A 287 17.90 -147.97 -93.45
CA GLN A 287 17.06 -149.14 -93.75
C GLN A 287 17.24 -149.64 -95.19
N ALA A 288 17.41 -148.75 -96.16
CA ALA A 288 17.65 -149.13 -97.55
C ALA A 288 19.01 -149.81 -97.75
N PHE A 289 20.08 -149.29 -97.13
CA PHE A 289 21.40 -149.92 -97.13
C PHE A 289 21.38 -151.28 -96.42
N GLN A 290 20.68 -151.39 -95.28
CA GLN A 290 20.54 -152.68 -94.59
C GLN A 290 19.84 -153.71 -95.49
N LYS A 291 18.73 -153.33 -96.15
CA LYS A 291 18.02 -154.20 -97.11
C LYS A 291 18.91 -154.62 -98.29
N TYR A 292 19.75 -153.72 -98.81
CA TYR A 292 20.67 -154.04 -99.89
C TYR A 292 21.77 -155.02 -99.44
N ILE A 293 22.33 -154.81 -98.26
CA ILE A 293 23.36 -155.70 -97.68
C ILE A 293 22.76 -157.09 -97.44
N ASP A 294 21.57 -157.17 -96.83
CA ASP A 294 20.87 -158.43 -96.55
C ASP A 294 20.53 -159.19 -97.84
N ALA A 295 20.18 -158.49 -98.92
CA ALA A 295 19.87 -159.11 -100.23
C ALA A 295 21.12 -159.61 -100.98
N THR A 296 22.25 -158.91 -100.86
CA THR A 296 23.46 -159.21 -101.65
C THR A 296 24.37 -160.23 -100.97
N PHE A 297 24.34 -160.28 -99.64
CA PHE A 297 25.21 -161.13 -98.83
C PHE A 297 24.42 -161.81 -97.71
N PRO A 298 23.69 -162.91 -97.99
CA PRO A 298 22.86 -163.59 -97.00
C PRO A 298 23.66 -164.23 -95.84
N ASN A 299 25.00 -164.28 -95.95
CA ASN A 299 25.89 -164.82 -94.93
C ASN A 299 26.46 -163.74 -93.98
N LEU A 300 26.03 -162.48 -94.07
CA LEU A 300 26.44 -161.40 -93.16
C LEU A 300 25.42 -161.18 -92.03
N SER A 301 25.94 -160.94 -90.82
CA SER A 301 25.13 -160.64 -89.63
C SER A 301 24.33 -159.34 -89.81
N PRO A 302 23.05 -159.28 -89.39
CA PRO A 302 22.23 -158.06 -89.44
C PRO A 302 22.90 -156.87 -88.71
N GLY A 303 22.74 -155.64 -89.24
CA GLY A 303 23.25 -154.40 -88.61
C GLY A 303 24.50 -153.79 -89.24
N GLN A 304 24.92 -154.25 -90.42
CA GLN A 304 26.08 -153.69 -91.14
C GLN A 304 25.89 -152.22 -91.59
N ALA A 305 24.65 -151.72 -91.70
CA ALA A 305 24.36 -150.32 -92.05
C ALA A 305 24.35 -149.35 -90.84
N ASP A 306 24.68 -149.82 -89.64
CA ASP A 306 24.56 -149.05 -88.40
C ASP A 306 25.58 -147.91 -88.24
N PHE A 307 26.59 -147.83 -89.09
CA PHE A 307 27.53 -146.70 -89.11
C PHE A 307 26.92 -145.42 -89.72
N ILE A 308 25.83 -145.51 -90.50
CA ILE A 308 25.25 -144.38 -91.25
C ILE A 308 24.60 -143.36 -90.31
N LEU A 309 24.06 -143.82 -89.17
CA LEU A 309 23.48 -142.95 -88.16
C LEU A 309 23.73 -143.53 -86.75
N PRO A 310 24.56 -142.88 -85.92
CA PRO A 310 24.78 -143.29 -84.53
C PRO A 310 23.46 -143.31 -83.75
N LEU A 311 23.21 -144.38 -82.98
CA LEU A 311 22.07 -144.46 -82.07
C LEU A 311 22.15 -143.32 -81.05
N ARG A 312 21.22 -142.36 -81.12
CA ARG A 312 21.07 -141.36 -80.06
C ARG A 312 20.23 -141.93 -78.93
N THR A 313 20.74 -141.80 -77.72
CA THR A 313 19.94 -141.73 -76.50
C THR A 313 19.06 -140.49 -76.61
N THR A 314 17.75 -140.64 -76.40
CA THR A 314 16.85 -139.50 -76.26
C THR A 314 17.32 -138.66 -75.06
N PHE A 315 17.71 -137.41 -75.32
CA PHE A 315 17.91 -136.42 -74.28
C PHE A 315 16.53 -135.99 -73.78
N GLU A 316 16.16 -136.41 -72.57
CA GLU A 316 15.11 -135.74 -71.80
C GLU A 316 15.69 -134.42 -71.24
N PRO A 317 15.08 -133.26 -71.52
CA PRO A 317 15.40 -132.04 -70.80
C PRO A 317 14.94 -132.19 -69.34
N LYS A 318 15.91 -132.27 -68.42
CA LYS A 318 15.70 -132.05 -66.99
C LYS A 318 15.13 -130.66 -66.77
N ASP A 319 14.08 -130.59 -65.96
CA ASP A 319 13.52 -129.37 -65.41
C ASP A 319 14.62 -128.42 -64.90
N ILE A 320 14.56 -127.16 -65.34
CA ILE A 320 15.32 -126.08 -64.72
C ILE A 320 14.68 -125.82 -63.34
N PRO A 321 15.45 -125.85 -62.24
CA PRO A 321 14.93 -125.62 -60.91
C PRO A 321 14.46 -124.17 -60.73
N LYS A 322 13.28 -124.03 -60.08
CA LYS A 322 12.85 -122.81 -59.41
C LYS A 322 13.86 -122.46 -58.31
N GLU A 323 14.70 -121.46 -58.54
CA GLU A 323 15.33 -120.68 -57.47
C GLU A 323 14.35 -119.53 -57.16
N ALA A 324 13.57 -119.65 -56.10
CA ALA A 324 13.93 -119.34 -54.72
C ALA A 324 13.84 -117.83 -54.48
N GLU A 325 12.76 -117.49 -53.77
CA GLU A 325 12.59 -116.25 -53.01
C GLU A 325 13.87 -115.89 -52.27
N GLY A 326 14.26 -114.62 -52.35
CA GLY A 326 15.50 -114.12 -51.75
C GLY A 326 15.34 -112.68 -51.29
N ASN A 327 14.88 -112.57 -50.04
CA ASN A 327 15.22 -111.57 -49.04
C ASN A 327 14.82 -110.09 -49.25
N ASP A 328 13.73 -109.75 -48.55
CA ASP A 328 13.65 -108.54 -47.74
C ASP A 328 14.88 -108.41 -46.84
N ASP A 329 15.64 -107.33 -47.01
CA ASP A 329 16.60 -106.84 -46.01
C ASP A 329 16.45 -105.32 -45.88
N GLU A 330 15.55 -104.93 -44.99
CA GLU A 330 15.76 -103.97 -43.90
C GLU A 330 16.74 -102.80 -44.18
N CYS A 331 16.27 -101.75 -44.87
CA CYS A 331 16.94 -100.45 -44.85
C CYS A 331 16.41 -99.59 -43.68
N LYS A 332 17.22 -99.54 -42.64
CA LYS A 332 17.04 -98.83 -41.36
C LYS A 332 16.74 -97.34 -41.55
N ARG A 333 15.73 -96.85 -40.82
CA ARG A 333 15.66 -95.43 -40.41
C ARG A 333 16.84 -95.12 -39.46
N PRO A 334 17.31 -93.87 -39.47
CA PRO A 334 17.42 -93.16 -38.20
C PRO A 334 16.66 -91.83 -38.24
N THR A 335 15.71 -91.78 -37.32
CA THR A 335 15.29 -90.68 -36.46
C THR A 335 16.20 -89.44 -36.46
N THR A 336 15.57 -88.30 -36.75
CA THR A 336 15.83 -86.94 -36.25
C THR A 336 17.01 -86.73 -35.31
N GLU A 337 17.95 -85.87 -35.72
CA GLU A 337 18.80 -85.13 -34.78
C GLU A 337 18.86 -83.65 -35.16
N SER A 338 18.26 -82.85 -34.28
CA SER A 338 18.38 -81.41 -34.07
C SER A 338 19.67 -80.75 -34.61
N MET A 339 19.55 -79.99 -35.70
CA MET A 339 20.49 -78.90 -35.99
C MET A 339 20.19 -77.70 -35.09
N ARG A 340 20.94 -77.58 -33.99
CA ARG A 340 21.19 -76.29 -33.34
C ARG A 340 22.06 -75.46 -34.29
N VAL A 341 21.51 -74.40 -34.85
CA VAL A 341 22.31 -73.33 -35.45
C VAL A 341 22.61 -72.29 -34.38
N THR A 342 23.90 -72.18 -34.09
CA THR A 342 24.55 -71.16 -33.27
C THR A 342 24.31 -69.78 -33.86
N ALA A 343 23.69 -68.86 -33.12
CA ALA A 343 23.76 -67.43 -33.39
C ALA A 343 24.66 -66.78 -32.35
N MET A 344 25.78 -66.25 -32.84
CA MET A 344 26.75 -65.48 -32.08
C MET A 344 26.17 -64.14 -31.62
N SER A 345 26.72 -63.71 -30.48
CA SER A 345 26.69 -62.37 -29.91
C SER A 345 26.88 -61.23 -30.91
N LYS A 346 26.21 -60.11 -30.61
CA LYS A 346 26.54 -58.67 -30.73
C LYS A 346 25.18 -57.94 -30.74
N GLN A 347 24.94 -56.76 -30.19
CA GLN A 347 25.68 -55.72 -29.48
C GLN A 347 24.61 -54.67 -29.11
N HIS A 348 24.82 -53.94 -28.02
CA HIS A 348 24.37 -52.56 -27.76
C HIS A 348 23.02 -52.06 -28.32
N PHE A 349 22.17 -51.57 -27.41
CA PHE A 349 21.70 -50.18 -27.50
C PHE A 349 21.60 -49.57 -26.09
N LYS A 350 22.09 -48.34 -25.99
CA LYS A 350 21.88 -47.39 -24.89
C LYS A 350 20.43 -46.93 -24.87
#